data_AF-A0A523HJG1-F1
#
_entry.id   AF-A0A523HJG1-F1
#
_cell.length_a   1.000
_cell.length_b   1.000
_cell.length_c   1.000
_cell.angle_alpha   90.00
_cell.angle_beta   90.00
_cell.angle_gamma   90.00
#
_symmetry.space_group_name_H-M   'P 1'
#
loop_
_entity.id
_entity.type
_entity.pdbx_description
1 polymer ?
#
loop_
_entity_poly.entity_id
_entity_poly.type
_entity_poly.pdbx_seq_one_letter_code
_entity_poly.pdbx_strand_id
1 'polypeptide(L)'
;MDNAALTKICARIDGYSDEAIRIETDMTAIPALGPENGGEGEYAKAQYLLRYVKDELGCDEAAVYDAPDSRVPSGVRPNIVARFKGKSNARTIWI
;
A
#
# COMPACT_ATOMS: atom_id res chain seq x y z
N MET A 1 -7.95 -28.19 -3.39
CA MET A 1 -7.67 -27.09 -2.44
C MET A 1 -8.35 -27.46 -1.13
N ASP A 2 -7.70 -27.24 0.00
CA ASP A 2 -8.33 -27.45 1.31
C ASP A 2 -9.45 -26.43 1.49
N ASN A 3 -10.69 -26.91 1.33
CA ASN A 3 -11.88 -26.07 1.36
C ASN A 3 -12.04 -25.41 2.75
N ALA A 4 -11.56 -26.04 3.82
CA ALA A 4 -11.65 -25.50 5.17
C ALA A 4 -10.69 -24.31 5.38
N ALA A 5 -9.46 -24.41 4.85
CA ALA A 5 -8.49 -23.31 4.91
C ALA A 5 -9.00 -22.07 4.15
N LEU A 6 -9.56 -22.27 2.96
CA LEU A 6 -10.13 -21.17 2.16
C LEU A 6 -11.31 -20.51 2.89
N THR A 7 -12.25 -21.29 3.41
CA THR A 7 -13.38 -20.76 4.20
C THR A 7 -12.91 -19.93 5.40
N LYS A 8 -11.89 -20.39 6.13
CA LYS A 8 -11.32 -19.66 7.26
C LYS A 8 -10.70 -18.32 6.83
N ILE A 9 -10.00 -18.30 5.70
CA ILE A 9 -9.39 -17.08 5.16
C ILE A 9 -10.48 -16.09 4.73
N CYS A 10 -11.49 -16.54 3.97
CA CYS A 10 -12.60 -15.69 3.54
C CYS A 10 -13.34 -15.08 4.73
N ALA A 11 -13.70 -15.89 5.75
CA ALA A 11 -14.36 -15.39 6.95
C ALA A 11 -13.52 -14.35 7.72
N ARG A 12 -12.19 -14.50 7.70
CA ARG A 12 -11.29 -13.50 8.29
C ARG A 12 -11.26 -12.21 7.46
N ILE A 13 -11.23 -12.32 6.12
CA ILE A 13 -11.31 -11.19 5.20
C ILE A 13 -12.61 -10.41 5.40
N ASP A 14 -13.75 -11.09 5.51
CA ASP A 14 -15.06 -10.48 5.72
C ASP A 14 -15.09 -9.61 7.00
N GLY A 15 -14.34 -10.04 8.04
CA GLY A 15 -14.18 -9.31 9.30
C GLY A 15 -13.39 -8.00 9.20
N TYR A 16 -12.73 -7.71 8.07
CA TYR A 16 -11.98 -6.47 7.85
C TYR A 16 -12.78 -5.39 7.09
N SER A 17 -14.08 -5.60 6.85
CA SER A 17 -14.91 -4.69 6.04
C SER A 17 -14.83 -3.22 6.50
N ASP A 18 -14.97 -2.96 7.80
CA ASP A 18 -14.90 -1.60 8.34
C ASP A 18 -13.52 -0.97 8.17
N GLU A 19 -12.46 -1.76 8.35
CA GLU A 19 -11.09 -1.30 8.16
C GLU A 19 -10.79 -1.02 6.69
N ALA A 20 -11.26 -1.88 5.77
CA ALA A 20 -11.13 -1.67 4.34
C ALA A 20 -11.84 -0.39 3.89
N ILE A 21 -13.06 -0.14 4.37
CA ILE A 21 -13.80 1.11 4.13
C ILE A 21 -13.03 2.31 4.67
N ARG A 22 -12.51 2.22 5.90
CA ARG A 22 -11.73 3.30 6.52
C ARG A 22 -10.50 3.65 5.68
N ILE A 23 -9.69 2.66 5.32
CA ILE A 23 -8.45 2.89 4.57
C ILE A 23 -8.74 3.46 3.20
N GLU A 24 -9.75 2.93 2.49
CA GLU A 24 -10.11 3.44 1.18
C GLU A 24 -10.66 4.87 1.27
N THR A 25 -11.44 5.19 2.31
CA THR A 25 -11.92 6.55 2.58
C THR A 25 -10.75 7.51 2.82
N ASP A 26 -9.81 7.14 3.71
CA ASP A 26 -8.66 7.97 4.05
C ASP A 26 -7.72 8.15 2.85
N MET A 27 -7.51 7.10 2.05
CA MET A 27 -6.70 7.15 0.83
C MET A 27 -7.36 8.00 -0.26
N THR A 28 -8.64 7.82 -0.53
CA THR A 28 -9.35 8.57 -1.59
C THR A 28 -9.49 10.05 -1.25
N ALA A 29 -9.58 10.40 0.03
CA ALA A 29 -9.56 11.79 0.50
C ALA A 29 -8.25 12.53 0.19
N ILE A 30 -7.15 11.82 -0.07
CA ILE A 30 -5.86 12.40 -0.46
C ILE A 30 -5.77 12.42 -1.99
N PRO A 31 -5.81 13.58 -2.66
CA PRO A 31 -5.66 13.64 -4.11
C PRO A 31 -4.27 13.15 -4.52
N ALA A 32 -4.21 12.34 -5.58
CA ALA A 32 -2.96 11.81 -6.14
C ALA A 32 -2.97 11.94 -7.66
N LEU A 33 -3.31 13.13 -8.14
CA LEU A 33 -3.35 13.44 -9.57
C LEU A 33 -1.95 13.81 -10.05
N GLY A 34 -1.51 13.21 -11.15
CA GLY A 34 -0.24 13.55 -11.78
C GLY A 34 -0.22 14.98 -12.38
N PRO A 35 0.97 15.52 -12.67
CA PRO A 35 1.14 16.86 -13.22
C PRO A 35 0.43 17.06 -14.58
N GLU A 36 0.22 15.97 -15.34
CA GLU A 36 -0.53 15.95 -16.60
C GLU A 36 -1.99 16.40 -16.43
N ASN A 37 -2.52 16.25 -15.21
CA ASN A 37 -3.87 16.67 -14.83
C ASN A 37 -3.86 17.90 -13.91
N GLY A 38 -2.74 18.63 -13.83
CA GLY A 38 -2.57 19.79 -12.96
C GLY A 38 -2.52 19.47 -11.46
N GLY A 39 -2.24 18.22 -11.10
CA GLY A 39 -2.13 17.79 -9.70
C GLY A 39 -0.71 17.85 -9.15
N GLU A 40 -0.61 17.74 -7.82
CA GLU A 40 0.66 17.79 -7.08
C GLU A 40 1.41 16.44 -7.03
N GLY A 41 0.87 15.40 -7.68
CA GLY A 41 1.39 14.04 -7.63
C GLY A 41 0.90 13.25 -6.41
N GLU A 42 1.42 12.03 -6.26
CA GLU A 42 0.99 11.02 -5.30
C GLU A 42 1.73 11.05 -3.96
N TYR A 43 2.66 11.99 -3.76
CA TYR A 43 3.59 11.96 -2.63
C TYR A 43 2.89 11.88 -1.27
N ALA A 44 1.89 12.73 -1.01
CA ALA A 44 1.15 12.73 0.25
C ALA A 44 0.42 11.39 0.50
N LYS A 45 -0.18 10.81 -0.55
CA LYS A 45 -0.87 9.51 -0.49
C LYS A 45 0.12 8.38 -0.22
N ALA A 46 1.28 8.41 -0.87
CA ALA A 46 2.33 7.43 -0.66
C ALA A 46 2.85 7.47 0.79
N GLN A 47 3.02 8.66 1.39
CA GLN A 47 3.43 8.79 2.79
C GLN A 47 2.38 8.22 3.76
N TYR A 48 1.09 8.47 3.50
CA TYR A 48 0.01 7.85 4.27
C TYR A 48 0.07 6.32 4.19
N LEU A 49 0.16 5.77 2.98
CA LEU A 49 0.21 4.32 2.77
C LEU A 49 1.45 3.69 3.41
N LEU A 50 2.62 4.32 3.28
CA LEU A 50 3.86 3.84 3.88
C LEU A 50 3.74 3.75 5.41
N ARG A 51 3.10 4.74 6.03
CA ARG A 51 2.83 4.73 7.47
C ARG A 51 1.87 3.61 7.86
N TYR A 52 0.76 3.47 7.15
CA TYR A 52 -0.21 2.39 7.39
C TYR A 52 0.44 0.99 7.27
N VAL A 53 1.24 0.77 6.22
CA VAL A 53 1.95 -0.50 5.99
C VAL A 53 2.95 -0.82 7.11
N LYS A 54 3.67 0.19 7.62
CA LYS A 54 4.66 0.01 8.70
C LYS A 54 3.99 -0.20 10.05
N ASP A 55 3.06 0.67 10.40
CA ASP A 55 2.57 0.81 11.77
C ASP A 55 1.39 -0.13 12.04
N GLU A 56 0.49 -0.33 11.06
CA GLU A 56 -0.75 -1.10 11.25
C GLU A 56 -0.63 -2.54 10.72
N LEU A 57 0.01 -2.73 9.56
CA LEU A 57 0.15 -4.07 8.96
C LEU A 57 1.36 -4.85 9.49
N GLY A 58 2.31 -4.19 10.17
CA GLY A 58 3.50 -4.83 10.70
C GLY A 58 4.46 -5.36 9.62
N CYS A 59 4.67 -4.57 8.57
CA CYS A 59 5.60 -4.90 7.48
C CYS A 59 7.03 -5.16 7.99
N ASP A 60 7.66 -6.25 7.52
CA ASP A 60 9.03 -6.61 7.94
C ASP A 60 10.08 -5.68 7.33
N GLU A 61 9.92 -5.31 6.06
CA GLU A 61 10.84 -4.44 5.33
C GLU A 61 10.07 -3.51 4.39
N ALA A 62 10.25 -2.21 4.54
CA ALA A 62 9.67 -1.23 3.63
C ALA A 62 10.77 -0.30 3.08
N ALA A 63 10.87 -0.23 1.76
CA ALA A 63 11.80 0.64 1.03
C ALA A 63 11.02 1.57 0.10
N VAL A 64 11.56 2.78 -0.08
CA VAL A 64 11.03 3.78 -1.03
C VAL A 64 12.10 4.01 -2.09
N TYR A 65 11.70 3.91 -3.35
CA TYR A 65 12.52 4.14 -4.53
C TYR A 65 11.93 5.31 -5.30
N ASP A 66 12.45 6.50 -5.03
CA ASP A 66 11.94 7.73 -5.64
C ASP A 66 12.50 7.92 -7.06
N ALA A 67 11.59 8.17 -8.01
CA ALA A 67 11.97 8.61 -9.34
C ALA A 67 11.92 10.16 -9.42
N PRO A 68 12.99 10.85 -9.84
CA PRO A 68 12.97 12.32 -9.95
C PRO A 68 11.90 12.81 -10.94
N ASP A 69 11.14 13.82 -10.55
CA ASP A 69 10.18 14.53 -11.42
C ASP A 69 10.03 15.97 -10.96
N SER A 70 10.66 16.90 -11.67
CA SER A 70 10.65 18.33 -11.32
C SER A 70 9.31 19.02 -11.60
N ARG A 71 8.33 18.32 -12.20
CA ARG A 71 7.01 18.89 -12.52
C ARG A 71 6.06 18.85 -11.32
N VAL A 72 6.37 18.05 -10.31
CA VAL A 72 5.61 17.96 -9.06
C VAL A 72 6.34 18.67 -7.92
N PRO A 73 5.63 19.25 -6.93
CA PRO A 73 6.26 19.97 -5.83
C PRO A 73 7.21 19.12 -4.97
N SER A 74 6.94 17.81 -4.85
CA SER A 74 7.80 16.86 -4.14
C SER A 74 9.16 16.65 -4.83
N GLY A 75 9.29 17.01 -6.11
CA GLY A 75 10.46 16.72 -6.93
C GLY A 75 10.65 15.23 -7.26
N VAL A 76 9.74 14.37 -6.79
CA VAL A 76 9.83 12.91 -6.93
C VAL A 76 8.48 12.24 -7.09
N ARG A 77 8.49 11.09 -7.75
CA ARG A 77 7.39 10.13 -7.88
C ARG A 77 7.75 8.89 -7.05
N PRO A 78 7.16 8.70 -5.86
CA PRO A 78 7.56 7.62 -4.96
C PRO A 78 7.09 6.25 -5.45
N ASN A 79 7.92 5.23 -5.24
CA ASN A 79 7.57 3.83 -5.40
C ASN A 79 7.89 3.08 -4.11
N ILE A 80 6.89 2.41 -3.52
CA ILE A 80 7.02 1.71 -2.24
C ILE A 80 7.14 0.21 -2.51
N VAL A 81 8.18 -0.41 -1.97
CA VAL A 81 8.30 -1.87 -1.87
C VAL A 81 8.13 -2.26 -0.41
N ALA A 82 7.05 -2.98 -0.11
CA ALA A 82 6.77 -3.55 1.20
C ALA A 82 6.93 -5.07 1.15
N ARG A 83 7.69 -5.65 2.08
CA ARG A 83 7.99 -7.08 2.14
C ARG A 83 7.45 -7.66 3.44
N PHE A 84 6.61 -8.69 3.31
CA PHE A 84 6.12 -9.51 4.40
C PHE A 84 6.76 -10.90 4.30
N LYS A 85 7.50 -11.30 5.34
CA LYS A 85 8.25 -12.56 5.38
C LYS A 85 7.33 -13.69 5.78
N GLY A 86 7.19 -14.66 4.89
CA GLY A 86 6.58 -15.95 5.22
C GLY A 86 7.53 -16.84 6.03
N LYS A 87 7.10 -18.07 6.31
CA LYS A 87 7.91 -19.08 7.00
C LYS A 87 9.19 -19.50 6.24
N SER A 88 9.28 -19.17 4.94
CA SER A 88 10.41 -19.50 4.06
C SER A 88 10.58 -18.42 2.98
N ASN A 89 11.82 -18.19 2.55
CA ASN A 89 12.18 -17.30 1.45
C ASN A 89 12.43 -18.02 0.11
N ALA A 90 12.10 -19.32 0.02
CA ALA A 90 12.32 -20.12 -1.19
C ALA A 90 11.44 -19.68 -2.39
N ARG A 91 10.35 -18.95 -2.14
CA ARG A 91 9.45 -18.38 -3.15
C ARG A 91 9.04 -16.98 -2.71
N THR A 92 8.76 -16.10 -3.67
CA THR A 92 8.23 -14.75 -3.43
C THR A 92 7.09 -14.49 -4.39
N ILE A 93 5.97 -13.97 -3.88
CA ILE A 93 4.84 -13.50 -4.67
C ILE A 93 4.90 -11.97 -4.67
N TRP A 94 4.83 -11.37 -5.84
CA TRP A 94 4.67 -9.94 -6.01
C TRP A 94 3.18 -9.67 -6.27
N ILE A 95 2.57 -8.87 -5.41
CA ILE A 95 1.16 -8.44 -5.47
C ILE A 95 1.15 -6.96 -5.82
#